data_AF-Q0AH33-F1
#
_entry.id   AF-Q0AH33-F1
#
_cell.length_a   1.000
_cell.length_b   1.000
_cell.length_c   1.000
_cell.angle_alpha   90.00
_cell.angle_beta   90.00
_cell.angle_gamma   90.00
#
_symmetry.space_group_name_H-M   'P 1'
#
loop_
_entity.id
_entity.type
_entity.pdbx_description
1 polymer ?
#
loop_
_entity_poly.entity_id
_entity_poly.type
_entity_poly.pdbx_seq_one_letter_code
_entity_poly.pdbx_strand_id
1 'polypeptide(L)' 'MPRLLLNAELWSKPLTILLHNNLYNKQDLRMIIEGMLYRMRTGSSWRGLPKGIRELEQDL' A
#
# COMPACT_ATOMS: atom_id res chain seq x y z
N MET A 1 6.53 -11.37 9.54
CA MET A 1 5.17 -11.21 10.10
C MET A 1 4.56 -9.92 9.53
N PRO A 2 3.69 -9.98 8.52
CA PRO A 2 2.98 -8.80 8.04
C PRO A 2 2.09 -8.30 9.18
N ARG A 3 2.43 -7.13 9.74
CA ARG A 3 1.58 -6.45 10.72
C ARG A 3 0.51 -5.70 9.93
N LEU A 4 -0.53 -6.42 9.49
CA LEU A 4 -1.65 -5.87 8.75
C LEU A 4 -2.35 -4.82 9.63
N LEU A 5 -2.02 -3.55 9.43
CA LEU A 5 -2.62 -2.42 10.14
C LEU A 5 -4.09 -2.25 9.73
N LEU A 6 -4.43 -2.71 8.52
CA LEU A 6 -5.76 -2.67 7.94
C LEU A 6 -6.36 -4.08 7.98
N ASN A 7 -7.33 -4.30 8.87
CA ASN A 7 -8.22 -5.46 8.79
C ASN A 7 -9.17 -5.30 7.57
N ALA A 8 -9.93 -6.35 7.21
CA ALA A 8 -10.82 -6.30 6.04
C ALA A 8 -11.88 -5.18 6.13
N GLU A 9 -12.37 -4.91 7.33
CA GLU A 9 -13.36 -3.86 7.60
C GLU A 9 -12.77 -2.46 7.41
N LEU A 10 -11.58 -2.21 7.95
CA LEU A 10 -10.83 -0.96 7.83
C LEU A 10 -10.36 -0.74 6.40
N TRP A 11 -10.09 -1.79 5.63
CA TRP A 11 -9.72 -1.71 4.21
C TRP A 11 -10.88 -1.24 3.31
N SER A 12 -12.13 -1.50 3.69
CA SER A 12 -13.30 -1.08 2.89
C SER A 12 -13.42 0.44 2.68
N LYS A 13 -12.99 1.22 3.68
CA LYS A 13 -13.04 2.69 3.68
C LYS A 13 -12.08 3.31 2.65
N PRO A 14 -10.75 3.05 2.70
CA PRO A 14 -9.82 3.53 1.68
C PRO A 14 -10.10 2.91 0.32
N LEU A 15 -10.53 1.64 0.25
CA LEU A 15 -10.90 1.01 -1.02
C LEU A 15 -11.99 1.80 -1.74
N THR A 16 -13.03 2.24 -1.04
CA THR A 16 -14.10 3.07 -1.63
C THR A 16 -13.55 4.36 -2.24
N ILE A 17 -12.62 5.03 -1.56
CA ILE A 17 -11.99 6.28 -2.05
C ILE A 17 -11.11 5.99 -3.27
N LEU A 18 -10.32 4.91 -3.23
CA LEU A 18 -9.45 4.50 -4.33
C LEU A 18 -10.27 4.17 -5.59
N LEU A 19 -11.35 3.40 -5.43
CA LEU A 19 -12.26 3.07 -6.52
C LEU A 19 -12.93 4.32 -7.12
N HIS A 20 -13.34 5.27 -6.27
CA HIS A 20 -13.90 6.54 -6.75
C HIS A 20 -12.89 7.35 -7.59
N ASN A 21 -11.59 7.19 -7.33
CA ASN A 21 -10.51 7.81 -8.10
C ASN A 21 -10.01 6.94 -9.26
N ASN A 22 -10.75 5.89 -9.67
CA ASN A 22 -10.34 4.91 -10.68
C ASN A 22 -9.00 4.19 -10.37
N LEU A 23 -8.58 4.18 -9.10
CA LEU A 23 -7.43 3.42 -8.63
C LEU A 23 -7.90 2.01 -8.27
N TYR A 24 -8.01 1.15 -9.29
CA TYR A 24 -8.42 -0.24 -9.11
C TYR A 24 -7.26 -1.14 -8.64
N ASN A 25 -7.65 -2.25 -8.01
CA ASN A 25 -6.89 -3.28 -7.32
C ASN A 25 -5.80 -3.95 -8.19
N LYS A 26 -4.60 -3.38 -8.25
CA LYS A 26 -3.37 -4.16 -8.48
C LYS A 26 -3.13 -5.04 -7.24
N GLN A 27 -2.63 -6.27 -7.42
CA GLN A 27 -2.39 -7.22 -6.32
C GLN A 27 -1.66 -6.60 -5.12
N ASP A 28 -0.80 -5.61 -5.38
CA ASP A 28 0.02 -4.95 -4.35
C ASP A 28 -0.56 -3.65 -3.79
N LEU A 29 -1.73 -3.18 -4.26
CA LEU A 29 -2.29 -1.89 -3.84
C LEU A 29 -2.51 -1.84 -2.32
N ARG A 30 -3.00 -2.93 -1.73
CA ARG A 30 -3.16 -3.04 -0.28
C ARG A 30 -1.82 -2.96 0.45
N MET A 31 -0.80 -3.66 -0.04
CA MET A 31 0.55 -3.59 0.55
C MET A 31 1.15 -2.19 0.48
N ILE A 32 0.96 -1.48 -0.64
CA ILE A 32 1.45 -0.12 -0.83
C ILE A 32 0.77 0.81 0.16
N ILE A 33 -0.57 0.80 0.24
CA ILE A 33 -1.32 1.68 1.15
C ILE A 33 -1.00 1.36 2.61
N GLU A 34 -0.91 0.09 2.99
CA GLU A 34 -0.48 -0.31 4.34
C GLU A 34 0.94 0.19 4.65
N GLY A 35 1.86 0.10 3.68
CA GLY A 35 3.22 0.65 3.79
C GLY A 35 3.23 2.17 3.97
N MET A 36 2.39 2.90 3.25
CA MET A 36 2.23 4.35 3.40
C MET A 36 1.70 4.71 4.79
N LEU A 37 0.63 4.05 5.25
CA LEU A 37 0.03 4.28 6.56
C LEU A 37 0.99 3.94 7.70
N TYR A 38 1.76 2.86 7.56
CA TYR A 38 2.79 2.51 8.52
C TYR A 38 3.86 3.60 8.65
N ARG A 39 4.32 4.18 7.54
CA ARG A 39 5.31 5.27 7.55
C ARG A 39 4.73 6.56 8.14
N MET A 40 3.49 6.91 7.82
CA MET A 40 2.79 8.04 8.45
C MET A 40 2.71 7.88 9.97
N ARG A 41 2.36 6.68 10.45
CA ARG A 41 2.25 6.38 11.89
C ARG A 41 3.61 6.40 12.61
N THR A 42 4.67 5.98 11.95
CA THR A 42 6.01 5.84 12.55
C THR A 42 6.91 7.06 12.34
N GLY A 43 6.50 8.01 11.50
CA GLY A 43 7.34 9.15 11.11
C GLY A 43 8.53 8.77 10.23
N SER A 44 8.51 7.59 9.62
CA SER A 44 9.62 7.10 8.80
C SER A 44 9.75 7.90 7.50
N SER A 45 10.98 8.29 7.14
CA SER A 45 11.25 9.04 5.89
C SER A 45 10.70 8.32 4.67
N TRP A 46 9.97 9.07 3.83
CA TRP A 46 9.43 8.58 2.56
C TRP A 46 10.50 8.17 1.54
N ARG A 47 11.76 8.61 1.72
CA ARG A 47 12.90 8.30 0.84
C ARG A 47 13.62 6.99 1.17
N GLY A 48 13.21 6.29 2.23
CA GLY A 48 13.79 4.99 2.61
C GLY A 48 13.02 3.81 2.02
N LEU A 49 12.63 3.83 0.74
CA LEU A 49 11.99 2.69 0.10
C LEU A 49 13.08 1.76 -0.48
N PRO A 50 13.07 0.44 -0.19
CA PRO A 50 13.97 -0.49 -0.85
C PRO A 50 13.69 -0.47 -2.37
N LYS A 51 14.76 -0.55 -3.16
CA LYS A 51 14.72 -0.43 -4.63
C LYS A 51 13.79 -1.43 -5.33
N GLY A 52 13.40 -2.52 -4.64
CA GLY A 52 12.55 -3.60 -5.14
C GLY A 52 11.10 -3.24 -5.49
N ILE A 53 10.61 -2.02 -5.19
CA ILE A 53 9.29 -1.58 -5.70
C ILE A 53 9.33 -1.42 -7.24
N ARG A 54 10.52 -1.29 -7.84
CA ARG A 54 10.71 -1.18 -9.28
C ARG A 54 11.06 -2.51 -9.97
N GLU A 55 11.20 -3.61 -9.23
CA GLU A 55 11.70 -4.89 -9.78
C GLU A 55 10.56 -5.84 -10.24
N LEU A 56 9.30 -5.54 -9.94
CA LEU A 56 8.15 -6.35 -10.39
C LEU A 56 7.62 -5.98 -11.79
N GLU A 57 8.33 -5.11 -12.54
CA GLU A 57 7.95 -4.69 -13.90
C GLU A 57 8.93 -5.19 -14.98
N GLN A 58 9.86 -6.11 -14.66
CA GLN A 58 10.82 -6.69 -15.63
C GLN A 58 10.63 -8.19 -15.93
N ASP A 59 9.65 -8.86 -15.31
CA ASP A 59 9.37 -10.29 -15.54
C ASP A 59 7.98 -10.56 -16.16
N LEU A 60 7.50 -9.66 -17.03
CA LEU A 60 6.38 -9.89 -17.97
C LEU A 60 6.66 -9.25 -19.33
#